data_AF-A0A5Q0GU62-F1
#
_entry.id   AF-A0A5Q0GU62-F1
#
_cell.length_a   1.000
_cell.length_b   1.000
_cell.length_c   1.000
_cell.angle_alpha   90.00
_cell.angle_beta   90.00
_cell.angle_gamma   90.00
#
_symmetry.space_group_name_H-M   'P 1'
#
loop_
_entity.id
_entity.type
_entity.pdbx_description
1 polymer ?
#
loop_
_entity_poly.entity_id
_entity_poly.type
_entity_poly.pdbx_seq_one_letter_code
_entity_poly.pdbx_strand_id
1 'polypeptide(L)'
;MTGALFEITFWLTVPFWGLMIFAPGSPLTARIAASPLIAVPPLVVYSVLVAGHLPQLWATMSTPDLAELRAFAGSAWGASAVWAQVIAWDLLIGAWMYREGRRLRLHPLLMGPLLVLTIVLSPFGFALFLAIRYACDRRNRGTTVVTGQ
;
A
#
# COMPACT_ATOMS: atom_id res chain seq x y z
N MET A 1 17.38 6.49 -17.89
CA MET A 1 16.72 7.38 -16.90
C MET A 1 15.50 6.74 -16.23
N THR A 2 14.79 5.80 -16.88
CA THR A 2 13.64 5.06 -16.31
C THR A 2 14.00 4.13 -15.14
N GLY A 3 15.15 3.43 -15.19
CA GLY A 3 15.59 2.58 -14.07
C GLY A 3 15.82 3.34 -12.76
N ALA A 4 16.32 4.57 -12.83
CA ALA A 4 16.50 5.41 -11.65
C ALA A 4 15.15 5.81 -11.02
N LEU A 5 14.13 6.10 -11.82
CA LEU A 5 12.78 6.43 -11.33
C LEU A 5 12.11 5.21 -10.66
N PHE A 6 12.36 4.01 -11.19
CA PHE A 6 11.91 2.75 -10.59
C PHE A 6 12.50 2.55 -9.18
N GLU A 7 13.83 2.69 -9.04
CA GLU A 7 14.51 2.55 -7.75
C GLU A 7 14.14 3.66 -6.76
N ILE A 8 14.07 4.91 -7.23
CA ILE A 8 13.68 6.07 -6.42
C ILE A 8 12.31 5.85 -5.80
N THR A 9 11.35 5.31 -6.55
CA THR A 9 10.00 5.06 -6.04
C THR A 9 10.00 4.07 -4.89
N PHE A 10 10.82 3.01 -4.98
CA PHE A 10 11.00 2.07 -3.88
C PHE A 10 11.63 2.75 -2.67
N TRP A 11 12.80 3.38 -2.85
CA TRP A 11 13.55 4.03 -1.76
C TRP A 11 12.77 5.15 -1.06
N LEU A 12 11.88 5.85 -1.78
CA LEU A 12 11.00 6.84 -1.18
C LEU A 12 9.99 6.25 -0.20
N THR A 13 9.56 5.01 -0.41
CA THR A 13 8.56 4.38 0.46
C THR A 13 9.16 3.63 1.64
N VAL A 14 10.41 3.17 1.53
CA VAL A 14 11.17 2.53 2.61
C VAL A 14 11.12 3.29 3.94
N PRO A 15 11.36 4.61 4.04
CA PRO A 15 11.32 5.32 5.32
C PRO A 15 9.92 5.29 5.96
N PHE A 16 8.86 5.35 5.16
CA PHE A 16 7.49 5.27 5.66
C PHE A 16 7.18 3.88 6.23
N TRP A 17 7.57 2.83 5.51
CA TRP A 17 7.44 1.45 5.99
C TRP A 17 8.30 1.19 7.23
N GLY A 18 9.55 1.66 7.24
CA GLY A 18 10.45 1.56 8.37
C GLY A 18 9.89 2.22 9.63
N LEU A 19 9.29 3.41 9.50
CA LEU A 19 8.60 4.07 10.62
C LEU A 19 7.44 3.23 11.17
N MET A 20 6.63 2.61 10.30
CA MET A 20 5.50 1.77 10.73
C MET A 20 5.95 0.45 11.36
N ILE A 21 7.05 -0.14 10.91
CA ILE A 21 7.55 -1.44 11.37
C ILE A 21 8.38 -1.29 12.65
N PHE A 22 9.37 -0.39 12.65
CA PHE A 22 10.34 -0.26 13.75
C PHE A 22 9.95 0.76 14.82
N ALA A 23 9.15 1.77 14.46
CA ALA A 23 8.70 2.81 15.39
C ALA A 23 7.16 2.93 15.48
N PRO A 24 6.41 1.83 15.69
CA PRO A 24 4.94 1.84 15.70
C PRO A 24 4.30 2.59 16.88
N GLY A 25 5.08 2.88 17.92
CA GLY A 25 4.64 3.68 19.08
C GLY A 25 4.78 5.19 18.89
N SER A 26 5.53 5.64 17.88
CA SER A 26 5.88 7.06 17.75
C SER A 26 4.66 7.91 17.37
N PRO A 27 4.47 9.10 18.01
CA PRO A 27 3.43 10.04 17.63
C PRO A 27 3.60 10.53 16.18
N LEU A 28 4.84 10.60 15.69
CA LEU A 28 5.14 10.95 14.31
C LEU A 28 4.62 9.86 13.35
N THR A 29 4.93 8.59 13.62
CA THR A 29 4.43 7.45 12.81
C THR A 29 2.91 7.43 12.79
N ALA A 30 2.28 7.65 13.95
CA ALA A 30 0.82 7.75 14.04
C ALA A 30 0.24 8.89 13.20
N ARG A 31 0.88 10.07 13.21
CA ARG A 31 0.44 11.24 12.43
C ARG A 31 0.63 11.03 10.93
N ILE A 32 1.77 10.48 10.51
CA ILE A 32 2.07 10.20 9.11
C ILE A 32 1.12 9.14 8.56
N ALA A 33 0.97 8.00 9.25
CA ALA A 33 0.09 6.93 8.80
C ALA A 33 -1.40 7.30 8.87
N ALA A 34 -1.78 8.28 9.71
CA ALA A 34 -3.15 8.81 9.72
C ALA A 34 -3.50 9.62 8.47
N SER A 35 -2.50 10.15 7.76
CA SER A 35 -2.70 11.00 6.60
C SER A 35 -2.69 10.18 5.30
N PRO A 36 -3.69 10.34 4.41
CA PRO A 36 -3.65 9.74 3.08
C PRO A 36 -2.53 10.34 2.21
N LEU A 37 -1.93 11.46 2.64
CA LEU A 37 -0.83 12.12 1.94
C LEU A 37 0.46 11.29 1.91
N ILE A 38 0.53 10.19 2.67
CA ILE A 38 1.67 9.28 2.65
C ILE A 38 1.96 8.73 1.24
N ALA A 39 0.93 8.62 0.38
CA ALA A 39 1.05 8.14 -1.00
C ALA A 39 1.37 9.25 -2.03
N VAL A 40 1.42 10.51 -1.61
CA VAL A 40 1.76 11.63 -2.50
C VAL A 40 3.11 11.44 -3.18
N PRO A 41 4.19 11.03 -2.50
CA PRO A 41 5.48 10.90 -3.16
C PRO A 41 5.50 9.92 -4.35
N PRO A 42 5.02 8.67 -4.25
CA PRO A 42 4.93 7.78 -5.42
C PRO A 42 3.89 8.26 -6.46
N LEU A 43 2.80 8.92 -6.04
CA LEU A 43 1.83 9.52 -6.98
C LEU A 43 2.42 10.67 -7.79
N VAL A 44 3.32 11.46 -7.22
CA VAL A 44 4.03 12.52 -7.95
C VAL A 44 4.94 11.90 -9.02
N VAL A 45 5.67 10.83 -8.69
CA VAL A 45 6.48 10.10 -9.68
C VAL A 45 5.60 9.54 -10.80
N TYR A 46 4.49 8.89 -10.46
CA TYR A 46 3.50 8.42 -11.43
C TYR A 46 3.00 9.56 -12.33
N SER A 47 2.62 10.69 -11.73
CA SER A 47 2.07 11.84 -12.46
C SER A 47 3.09 12.43 -13.43
N VAL A 48 4.35 12.55 -13.03
CA VAL A 48 5.44 13.04 -13.91
C VAL A 48 5.69 12.07 -15.08
N LEU A 49 5.68 10.76 -14.83
CA LEU A 49 5.85 9.74 -15.87
C LEU A 49 4.69 9.76 -16.88
N VAL A 50 3.47 9.88 -16.37
CA VAL A 50 2.24 9.86 -17.17
C VAL A 50 2.00 11.17 -17.91
N ALA A 51 2.38 12.32 -17.35
CA ALA A 51 2.19 13.62 -18.00
C ALA A 51 2.84 13.67 -19.40
N GLY A 52 4.00 13.03 -19.58
CA GLY A 52 4.67 12.94 -20.88
C GLY A 52 4.09 11.92 -21.86
N HIS A 53 3.23 11.01 -21.38
CA HIS A 53 2.69 9.88 -22.15
C HIS A 53 1.16 9.76 -22.06
N LEU A 54 0.49 10.83 -21.63
CA LEU A 54 -0.94 10.83 -21.33
C LEU A 54 -1.80 10.42 -22.54
N PRO A 55 -1.53 10.89 -23.78
CA PRO A 55 -2.29 10.47 -24.95
C PRO A 55 -2.13 8.99 -25.26
N GLN A 56 -0.91 8.44 -25.14
CA GLN A 56 -0.66 7.01 -25.35
C GLN A 56 -1.34 6.16 -24.29
N LEU A 57 -1.24 6.56 -23.01
CA LEU A 57 -1.91 5.86 -21.91
C LEU A 57 -3.44 5.85 -22.09
N TRP A 58 -4.02 7.00 -22.48
CA TRP A 58 -5.46 7.11 -22.71
C TRP A 58 -5.94 6.20 -23.84
N ALA A 59 -5.20 6.13 -24.95
CA ALA A 59 -5.52 5.24 -26.06
C ALA A 59 -5.52 3.77 -25.62
N THR A 60 -4.45 3.31 -24.97
CA THR A 60 -4.31 1.92 -24.50
C THR A 60 -5.34 1.52 -23.44
N MET A 61 -5.78 2.45 -22.58
CA MET A 61 -6.77 2.18 -21.54
C MET A 61 -8.22 2.26 -22.05
N SER A 62 -8.48 3.02 -23.11
CA SER A 62 -9.83 3.20 -23.68
C SER A 62 -10.26 2.01 -24.55
N THR A 63 -9.30 1.30 -25.14
CA THR A 63 -9.51 0.04 -25.87
C THR A 63 -8.67 -1.04 -25.21
N PRO A 64 -9.19 -1.76 -24.20
CA PRO A 64 -8.43 -2.80 -23.51
C PRO A 64 -8.23 -4.01 -24.43
N ASP A 65 -7.23 -3.94 -25.30
CA ASP A 65 -6.69 -5.08 -26.02
C ASP A 65 -5.50 -5.65 -25.26
N LEU A 66 -5.46 -6.97 -25.13
CA LEU A 66 -4.42 -7.69 -24.39
C LEU A 66 -3.04 -7.48 -25.04
N ALA A 67 -2.98 -7.30 -26.36
CA ALA A 67 -1.75 -7.04 -27.09
C ALA A 67 -1.18 -5.66 -26.75
N GLU A 68 -2.02 -4.61 -26.70
CA GLU A 68 -1.60 -3.26 -26.34
C GLU A 68 -1.17 -3.18 -24.87
N LEU A 69 -1.90 -3.84 -23.97
CA LEU A 69 -1.53 -3.95 -22.56
C LEU A 69 -0.17 -4.63 -22.37
N ARG A 70 0.12 -5.68 -23.14
CA ARG A 70 1.41 -6.38 -23.10
C ARG A 70 2.55 -5.50 -23.63
N ALA A 71 2.31 -4.74 -24.71
CA ALA A 71 3.29 -3.80 -25.25
C ALA A 71 3.57 -2.65 -24.27
N PHE A 72 2.53 -2.12 -23.64
CA PHE A 72 2.64 -1.11 -22.58
C PHE A 72 3.42 -1.63 -21.38
N ALA A 73 3.06 -2.80 -20.84
CA ALA A 73 3.74 -3.42 -19.70
C ALA A 73 5.18 -3.83 -20.01
N GLY A 74 5.48 -4.19 -21.27
CA GLY A 74 6.83 -4.48 -21.74
C GLY A 74 7.71 -3.24 -21.93
N SER A 75 7.11 -2.05 -21.98
CA SER A 75 7.86 -0.81 -22.12
C SER A 75 8.42 -0.34 -20.78
N ALA A 76 9.64 0.22 -20.79
CA ALA A 76 10.29 0.69 -19.56
C ALA A 76 9.50 1.79 -18.85
N TRP A 77 8.76 2.62 -19.59
CA TRP A 77 7.93 3.69 -19.01
C TRP A 77 6.62 3.14 -18.44
N GLY A 78 5.93 2.25 -19.17
CA GLY A 78 4.66 1.65 -18.73
C GLY A 78 4.87 0.78 -17.50
N ALA A 79 5.93 -0.04 -17.47
CA ALA A 79 6.32 -0.81 -16.30
C ALA A 79 6.59 0.10 -15.08
N SER A 80 7.31 1.20 -15.27
CA SER A 80 7.60 2.16 -14.19
C SER A 80 6.35 2.88 -13.68
N ALA A 81 5.41 3.23 -14.57
CA ALA A 81 4.14 3.85 -14.19
C ALA A 81 3.26 2.87 -13.39
N VAL A 82 3.10 1.63 -13.87
CA VAL A 82 2.36 0.60 -13.14
C VAL A 82 3.00 0.35 -11.77
N TRP A 83 4.33 0.25 -11.71
CA TRP A 83 5.06 0.06 -10.46
C TRP A 83 4.83 1.20 -9.47
N ALA A 84 4.92 2.46 -9.92
CA ALA A 84 4.68 3.62 -9.05
C ALA A 84 3.24 3.66 -8.53
N GLN A 85 2.27 3.31 -9.38
CA GLN A 85 0.88 3.17 -8.97
C GLN A 85 0.71 2.06 -7.93
N VAL A 86 1.27 0.87 -8.15
CA VAL A 86 1.23 -0.27 -7.21
C VAL A 86 1.80 0.14 -5.84
N ILE A 87 2.99 0.73 -5.82
CA ILE A 87 3.63 1.19 -4.57
C ILE A 87 2.79 2.25 -3.85
N ALA A 88 2.15 3.18 -4.58
CA ALA A 88 1.27 4.17 -3.98
C ALA A 88 0.08 3.52 -3.26
N TRP A 89 -0.57 2.54 -3.90
CA TRP A 89 -1.67 1.79 -3.31
C TRP A 89 -1.23 0.95 -2.12
N ASP A 90 -0.09 0.26 -2.24
CA ASP A 90 0.48 -0.55 -1.15
C ASP A 90 0.75 0.28 0.09
N LEU A 91 1.24 1.51 -0.07
CA LEU A 91 1.50 2.39 1.06
C LEU A 91 0.22 2.89 1.73
N LEU A 92 -0.84 3.16 0.97
CA LEU A 92 -2.17 3.47 1.51
C LEU A 92 -2.74 2.28 2.30
N ILE A 93 -2.63 1.07 1.74
CA ILE A 93 -3.07 -0.16 2.39
C ILE A 93 -2.26 -0.41 3.66
N GLY A 94 -0.94 -0.26 3.61
CA GLY A 94 -0.05 -0.40 4.77
C GLY A 94 -0.38 0.60 5.88
N ALA A 95 -0.60 1.87 5.54
CA ALA A 95 -1.01 2.89 6.50
C ALA A 95 -2.38 2.59 7.12
N TRP A 96 -3.33 2.09 6.33
CA TRP A 96 -4.63 1.64 6.82
C TRP A 96 -4.50 0.42 7.76
N MET A 97 -3.77 -0.61 7.34
CA MET A 97 -3.49 -1.81 8.14
C MET A 97 -2.84 -1.45 9.48
N TYR A 98 -1.87 -0.53 9.47
CA TYR A 98 -1.24 -0.03 10.69
C TYR A 98 -2.26 0.63 11.63
N ARG A 99 -3.09 1.55 11.12
CA ARG A 99 -4.11 2.23 11.93
C ARG A 99 -5.13 1.25 12.51
N GLU A 100 -5.59 0.32 11.68
CA GLU A 100 -6.59 -0.66 12.05
C GLU A 100 -6.02 -1.68 13.03
N GLY A 101 -4.78 -2.13 12.84
CA GLY A 101 -4.06 -2.96 13.81
C GLY A 101 -3.94 -2.28 15.17
N ARG A 102 -3.70 -0.96 15.23
CA ARG A 102 -3.74 -0.21 16.50
C ARG A 102 -5.14 -0.11 17.09
N ARG A 103 -6.20 0.09 16.29
CA ARG A 103 -7.60 0.07 16.76
C ARG A 103 -7.95 -1.26 17.42
N LEU A 104 -7.49 -2.37 16.83
CA LEU A 104 -7.66 -3.73 17.34
C LEU A 104 -6.68 -4.11 18.46
N ARG A 105 -5.77 -3.21 18.85
CA ARG A 105 -4.70 -3.45 19.85
C ARG A 105 -3.83 -4.66 19.50
N LEU A 106 -3.58 -4.90 18.21
CA LEU A 106 -2.66 -5.95 17.76
C LEU A 106 -1.23 -5.64 18.22
N HIS A 107 -0.51 -6.69 18.64
CA HIS A 107 0.86 -6.54 19.10
C HIS A 107 1.78 -6.12 17.94
N PRO A 108 2.72 -5.19 18.15
CA PRO A 108 3.68 -4.77 17.11
C PRO A 108 4.46 -5.93 16.47
N LEU A 109 4.80 -6.97 17.25
CA LEU A 109 5.45 -8.20 16.75
C LEU A 109 4.61 -8.98 15.73
N LEU A 110 3.29 -8.83 15.72
CA LEU A 110 2.42 -9.42 14.70
C LEU A 110 2.27 -8.49 13.51
N MET A 111 2.12 -7.19 13.78
CA MET A 111 1.94 -6.17 12.74
C MET A 111 3.20 -5.98 11.88
N GLY A 112 4.40 -6.05 12.46
CA GLY A 112 5.66 -5.91 11.72
C GLY A 112 5.79 -6.92 10.57
N PRO A 113 5.73 -8.24 10.84
CA PRO A 113 5.74 -9.27 9.80
C PRO A 113 4.60 -9.16 8.80
N LEU A 114 3.39 -8.76 9.23
CA LEU A 114 2.26 -8.51 8.32
C LEU A 114 2.57 -7.37 7.36
N LEU A 115 3.12 -6.26 7.85
CA LEU A 115 3.52 -5.12 7.01
C LEU A 115 4.63 -5.52 6.04
N VAL A 116 5.62 -6.30 6.47
CA VAL A 116 6.68 -6.83 5.59
C VAL A 116 6.09 -7.75 4.51
N LEU A 117 5.16 -8.62 4.87
CA LEU A 117 4.44 -9.46 3.91
C LEU A 117 3.65 -8.59 2.91
N THR A 118 3.06 -7.48 3.35
CA THR A 118 2.38 -6.55 2.45
C THR A 118 3.33 -5.84 1.49
N ILE A 119 4.58 -5.52 1.90
CA ILE A 119 5.58 -4.92 1.01
C ILE A 119 5.96 -5.88 -0.13
N VAL A 120 6.14 -7.16 0.18
CA VAL A 120 6.60 -8.17 -0.81
C VAL A 120 5.43 -8.72 -1.63
N LEU A 121 4.30 -8.93 -0.97
CA LEU A 121 3.17 -9.67 -1.51
C LEU A 121 1.86 -9.09 -0.96
N SER A 122 1.61 -7.83 -1.30
CA SER A 122 0.48 -7.00 -0.85
C SER A 122 -0.88 -7.71 -0.82
N PRO A 123 -1.32 -8.42 -1.89
CA PRO A 123 -2.62 -9.09 -1.87
C PRO A 123 -2.77 -10.12 -0.76
N PHE A 124 -1.70 -10.84 -0.45
CA PHE A 124 -1.69 -11.90 0.55
C PHE A 124 -1.53 -11.33 1.96
N GLY A 125 -0.64 -10.34 2.14
CA GLY A 125 -0.50 -9.61 3.41
C GLY A 125 -1.80 -8.95 3.84
N PHE A 126 -2.48 -8.30 2.89
CA PHE A 126 -3.78 -7.69 3.10
C PHE A 126 -4.88 -8.72 3.42
N ALA A 127 -4.98 -9.81 2.65
CA ALA A 127 -5.96 -10.87 2.91
C ALA A 127 -5.77 -11.51 4.29
N LEU A 128 -4.53 -11.78 4.69
CA LEU A 128 -4.22 -12.31 6.01
C LEU A 128 -4.60 -11.32 7.13
N PHE A 129 -4.31 -10.03 6.93
CA PHE A 129 -4.75 -8.99 7.88
C PHE A 129 -6.27 -8.94 8.02
N LEU A 130 -7.02 -9.05 6.92
CA LEU A 130 -8.48 -9.10 6.97
C LEU A 130 -9.00 -10.31 7.73
N ALA A 131 -8.38 -11.48 7.57
CA ALA A 131 -8.74 -12.68 8.32
C ALA A 131 -8.51 -12.48 9.84
N ILE A 132 -7.37 -11.91 10.23
CA ILE A 132 -7.05 -11.57 11.62
C ILE A 132 -8.07 -10.58 12.18
N ARG A 133 -8.36 -9.52 11.41
CA ARG A 133 -9.34 -8.49 11.78
C ARG A 133 -10.72 -9.09 12.03
N TYR A 134 -11.20 -9.94 11.13
CA TYR A 134 -12.48 -10.63 11.27
C TYR A 134 -12.53 -11.49 12.55
N ALA A 135 -11.46 -12.21 12.87
CA ALA A 135 -11.37 -13.01 14.09
C ALA A 135 -11.41 -12.14 15.37
N CYS A 136 -10.70 -11.01 15.39
CA CYS A 136 -10.69 -10.07 16.51
C CYS A 136 -12.07 -9.41 16.73
N ASP A 137 -12.74 -8.97 15.67
CA ASP A 137 -14.07 -8.36 15.76
C ASP A 137 -15.11 -9.36 16.26
N ARG A 138 -15.03 -10.63 15.82
CA ARG A 138 -15.92 -11.70 16.29
C ARG A 138 -15.76 -11.94 17.80
N ARG A 139 -14.53 -11.94 18.30
CA ARG A 139 -14.24 -12.12 19.74
C ARG A 139 -14.87 -11.01 20.58
N ASN A 140 -14.78 -9.75 20.12
CA ASN A 140 -15.33 -8.61 20.84
C ASN A 140 -16.86 -8.58 20.90
N ARG A 141 -17.55 -9.19 19.91
CA ARG A 141 -19.03 -9.33 19.92
C ARG A 141 -19.53 -10.40 20.87
N GLY A 142 -18.76 -11.45 21.12
CA GLY A 142 -19.15 -12.52 22.05
C GLY A 142 -19.18 -12.06 23.52
N THR A 143 -18.31 -11.13 23.89
CA THR A 143 -18.22 -10.60 25.26
C THR A 143 -19.35 -9.62 25.61
N THR A 144 -19.95 -8.92 24.65
CA THR A 144 -21.05 -7.98 24.91
C THR A 144 -22.42 -8.67 25.07
N VAL A 145 -22.58 -9.91 24.58
CA VAL A 145 -23.85 -10.65 24.72
C VAL A 145 -24.00 -11.29 26.11
N VAL A 146 -22.89 -11.53 26.83
CA VAL A 146 -22.91 -12.28 28.11
C VAL A 146 -23.14 -11.38 29.33
N THR A 147 -22.90 -10.07 29.24
CA THR A 147 -23.06 -9.13 30.36
C THR A 147 -24.40 -8.36 30.37
N GLY A 148 -25.33 -8.73 29.49
CA GLY A 148 -26.66 -8.13 29.38
C GLY A 148 -27.78 -9.08 29.84
N GLN A 149 -27.74 -9.53 31.08
CA GLN A 149 -28.85 -10.17 31.80
C GLN A 149 -28.84 -9.67 33.24
#